data_AF-A0AAN7AY86-F1
#
_entry.id   AF-A0AAN7AY86-F1
#
_cell.length_a   1.000
_cell.length_b   1.000
_cell.length_c   1.000
_cell.angle_alpha   90.00
_cell.angle_beta   90.00
_cell.angle_gamma   90.00
#
_symmetry.space_group_name_H-M   'P 1'
#
loop_
_entity.id
_entity.type
_entity.pdbx_description
1 polymer ?
#
loop_
_entity_poly.entity_id
_entity_poly.type
_entity_poly.pdbx_seq_one_letter_code
_entity_poly.pdbx_strand_id
1 'polypeptide(L)'
;MNKFYGPDDPGYVSVTGVLDILLCDIHNGRPIEKADHWIRSHCYSMTELQIERLSGVLLPMNRCYINLAILERPDDKTSHSAEAVGAQKASPFSLLARLKVETPEKTIQVTLPTLFEPRKARDGTEKRPRRILIRGRAGVGKTTLCKKIVYEFTHGEKWRDLFDRVLWVPLRNLKRNERRGIAGYDMQHLFRHEYFSHSQGEV
;
A
#
# COMPACT_ATOMS: atom_id res chain seq x y z
N MET A 1 7.98 11.99 45.71
CA MET A 1 7.42 13.32 45.41
C MET A 1 6.80 13.83 46.69
N ASN A 2 7.31 14.91 47.29
CA ASN A 2 6.99 15.36 48.66
C ASN A 2 6.61 16.86 48.71
N LYS A 3 6.14 17.42 47.60
CA LYS A 3 5.92 18.88 47.44
C LYS A 3 4.47 19.34 47.56
N PHE A 4 3.50 18.43 47.64
CA PHE A 4 2.08 18.76 47.71
C PHE A 4 1.44 18.06 48.92
N TYR A 5 0.55 18.76 49.62
CA TYR A 5 -0.05 18.28 50.86
C TYR A 5 -1.22 17.32 50.66
N GLY A 6 -1.59 17.04 49.41
CA GLY A 6 -2.65 16.10 49.06
C GLY A 6 -3.25 16.39 47.67
N PRO A 7 -4.23 15.59 47.23
CA PRO A 7 -4.90 15.78 45.94
C PRO A 7 -5.72 17.09 45.84
N ASP A 8 -6.09 17.68 46.98
CA ASP A 8 -6.80 18.96 47.05
C ASP A 8 -5.85 20.17 47.18
N ASP A 9 -4.52 19.94 47.20
CA ASP A 9 -3.53 21.00 47.24
C ASP A 9 -3.62 21.87 45.97
N PRO A 10 -3.72 23.21 46.07
CA PRO A 10 -3.86 24.07 44.89
C PRO A 10 -2.73 23.92 43.86
N GLY A 11 -1.51 23.63 44.33
CA GLY A 11 -0.36 23.35 43.48
C GLY A 11 -0.47 21.99 42.79
N TYR A 12 -1.00 20.98 43.48
CA TYR A 12 -1.28 19.66 42.90
C TYR A 12 -2.36 19.76 41.81
N VAL A 13 -3.50 20.39 42.11
CA VAL A 13 -4.62 20.57 41.16
C VAL A 13 -4.18 21.33 39.91
N SER A 14 -3.35 22.36 40.08
CA SER A 14 -2.78 23.11 38.95
C SER A 14 -1.86 22.24 38.09
N VAL A 15 -0.98 21.45 38.71
CA VAL A 15 -0.06 20.57 37.99
C VAL A 15 -0.81 19.43 37.29
N THR A 16 -1.81 18.81 37.93
CA THR A 16 -2.61 17.74 37.31
C THR A 16 -3.44 18.29 36.16
N GLY A 17 -4.02 19.48 36.28
CA GLY A 17 -4.74 20.12 35.18
C GLY A 17 -3.85 20.41 33.96
N VAL A 18 -2.62 20.88 34.19
CA VAL A 18 -1.64 21.05 33.10
C VAL A 18 -1.21 19.70 32.52
N LEU A 19 -1.03 18.68 33.37
CA LEU A 19 -0.72 17.32 32.92
C LEU A 19 -1.84 16.75 32.04
N ASP A 20 -3.10 16.98 32.41
CA ASP A 20 -4.27 16.53 31.66
C ASP A 20 -4.40 17.27 30.33
N ILE A 21 -4.08 18.57 30.28
CA ILE A 21 -4.02 19.33 29.03
C ILE A 21 -2.90 18.79 28.13
N LEU A 22 -1.70 18.59 28.68
CA LEU A 22 -0.58 18.01 27.93
C LEU A 22 -0.89 16.59 27.46
N LEU A 23 -1.53 15.77 28.29
CA LEU A 23 -1.98 14.43 27.92
C LEU A 23 -3.09 14.51 26.87
N CYS A 24 -4.03 15.47 26.96
CA CYS A 24 -5.01 15.72 25.91
C CYS A 24 -4.34 16.13 24.60
N ASP A 25 -3.34 17.01 24.62
CA ASP A 25 -2.61 17.46 23.43
C ASP A 25 -1.76 16.33 22.81
N ILE A 26 -1.16 15.48 23.65
CA ILE A 26 -0.43 14.27 23.25
C ILE A 26 -1.41 13.23 22.68
N HIS A 27 -2.54 12.98 23.35
CA HIS A 27 -3.60 12.07 22.92
C HIS A 27 -4.32 12.57 21.67
N ASN A 28 -4.40 13.88 21.48
CA ASN A 28 -4.90 14.51 20.26
C ASN A 28 -3.98 14.31 19.07
N GLY A 29 -2.71 13.93 19.29
CA GLY A 29 -1.76 13.60 18.23
C GLY A 29 -1.51 14.73 17.23
N ARG A 30 -0.54 14.52 16.34
CA ARG A 30 -0.36 15.43 15.20
C ARG A 30 -1.52 15.23 14.22
N PRO A 31 -1.97 16.27 13.48
CA PRO A 31 -3.01 16.11 12.46
C PRO A 31 -2.73 14.98 11.47
N ILE A 32 -1.45 14.76 11.16
CA ILE A 32 -1.00 13.68 10.29
C ILE A 32 -1.19 12.29 10.93
N GLU A 33 -1.03 12.13 12.24
CA GLU A 33 -1.27 10.88 12.97
C GLU A 33 -2.77 10.57 13.04
N LYS A 34 -3.60 11.59 13.30
CA LYS A 34 -5.06 11.51 13.22
C LYS A 34 -5.52 11.04 11.84
N ALA A 35 -5.01 11.67 10.78
CA ALA A 35 -5.31 11.29 9.41
C ALA A 35 -4.87 9.85 9.09
N ASP A 36 -3.69 9.41 9.58
CA ASP A 36 -3.25 8.02 9.40
C ASP A 36 -4.18 7.04 10.09
N HIS A 37 -4.50 7.34 11.34
CA HIS A 37 -5.33 6.50 12.18
C HIS A 37 -6.72 6.36 11.55
N TRP A 38 -7.29 7.46 11.07
CA TRP A 38 -8.55 7.48 10.33
C TRP A 38 -8.48 6.57 9.09
N ILE A 39 -7.46 6.73 8.24
CA ILE A 39 -7.29 5.93 7.02
C ILE A 39 -7.16 4.43 7.35
N ARG A 40 -6.36 4.08 8.36
CA ARG A 40 -6.16 2.67 8.76
C ARG A 40 -7.44 2.05 9.33
N SER A 41 -8.15 2.79 10.18
CA SER A 41 -9.34 2.29 10.87
C SER A 41 -10.58 2.24 9.97
N HIS A 42 -10.77 3.23 9.09
CA HIS A 42 -11.97 3.36 8.27
C HIS A 42 -11.75 2.81 6.86
N CYS A 43 -10.71 3.28 6.14
CA CYS A 43 -10.52 2.91 4.73
C CYS A 43 -9.87 1.53 4.55
N TYR A 44 -9.06 1.09 5.52
CA TYR A 44 -8.35 -0.20 5.48
C TYR A 44 -8.87 -1.20 6.51
N SER A 45 -10.11 -1.01 6.96
CA SER A 45 -10.79 -1.94 7.84
C SER A 45 -10.90 -3.33 7.19
N MET A 46 -11.12 -4.34 8.03
CA MET A 46 -11.30 -5.73 7.59
C MET A 46 -12.46 -5.89 6.60
N THR A 47 -13.47 -5.02 6.65
CA THR A 47 -14.64 -5.01 5.76
C THR A 47 -14.32 -4.31 4.43
N GLU A 48 -13.66 -3.15 4.45
CA GLU A 48 -13.32 -2.41 3.23
C GLU A 48 -12.28 -3.14 2.35
N LEU A 49 -11.41 -3.92 2.99
CA LEU A 49 -10.43 -4.73 2.29
C LEU A 49 -10.98 -6.06 1.76
N GLN A 50 -12.26 -6.39 1.97
CA GLN A 50 -12.85 -7.62 1.44
C GLN A 50 -12.82 -7.65 -0.09
N ILE A 51 -12.87 -8.88 -0.62
CA ILE A 51 -12.91 -9.14 -2.06
C ILE A 51 -14.20 -9.87 -2.38
N GLU A 52 -14.96 -9.32 -3.31
CA GLU A 52 -16.09 -10.02 -3.91
C GLU A 52 -15.57 -11.06 -4.92
N ARG A 53 -15.91 -12.33 -4.67
CA ARG A 53 -15.65 -13.42 -5.61
C ARG A 53 -16.62 -13.33 -6.79
N LEU A 54 -16.32 -14.05 -7.87
CA LEU A 54 -17.26 -14.20 -9.00
C LEU A 54 -18.61 -14.79 -8.58
N SER A 55 -18.64 -15.51 -7.46
CA SER A 55 -19.88 -16.01 -6.84
C SER A 55 -20.67 -14.96 -6.07
N GLY A 56 -20.25 -13.69 -6.06
CA GLY A 56 -20.82 -12.61 -5.23
C GLY A 56 -20.45 -12.70 -3.74
N VAL A 57 -19.75 -13.76 -3.32
CA VAL A 57 -19.39 -13.96 -1.90
C VAL A 57 -18.20 -13.08 -1.54
N LEU A 58 -18.37 -12.28 -0.48
CA LEU A 58 -17.30 -11.50 0.11
C LEU A 58 -16.33 -12.39 0.89
N LEU A 59 -15.03 -12.20 0.65
CA LEU A 59 -13.96 -12.93 1.31
C LEU A 59 -13.01 -11.95 2.01
N PRO A 60 -12.73 -12.15 3.31
CA PRO A 60 -11.76 -11.33 4.03
C PRO A 60 -10.33 -11.60 3.57
N MET A 61 -9.50 -10.56 3.61
CA MET A 61 -8.14 -10.57 3.04
C MET A 61 -7.20 -11.58 3.70
N ASN A 62 -7.43 -11.94 4.96
CA ASN A 62 -6.67 -12.99 5.66
C ASN A 62 -6.89 -14.38 5.04
N ARG A 63 -8.05 -14.62 4.42
CA ARG A 63 -8.42 -15.87 3.73
C ARG A 63 -8.21 -15.80 2.22
N CYS A 64 -7.81 -14.64 1.69
CA CYS A 64 -7.44 -14.48 0.29
C CYS A 64 -6.04 -15.07 0.05
N TYR A 65 -5.98 -16.34 -0.36
CA TYR A 65 -4.74 -16.93 -0.87
C TYR A 65 -4.43 -16.36 -2.26
N ILE A 66 -3.26 -15.74 -2.40
CA ILE A 66 -2.78 -15.20 -3.67
C ILE A 66 -1.72 -16.15 -4.21
N ASN A 67 -2.13 -17.09 -5.08
CA ASN A 67 -1.19 -17.98 -5.77
C ASN A 67 -0.57 -17.28 -6.99
N LEU A 68 0.09 -16.14 -6.77
CA LEU A 68 0.74 -15.38 -7.83
C LEU A 68 2.25 -15.53 -7.70
N ALA A 69 2.86 -16.11 -8.72
CA ALA A 69 4.28 -15.96 -8.95
C ALA A 69 4.51 -14.52 -9.44
N ILE A 70 5.21 -13.71 -8.63
CA ILE A 70 5.68 -12.40 -9.06
C ILE A 70 7.01 -12.63 -9.75
N LEU A 71 7.11 -12.26 -11.01
CA LEU A 71 8.33 -12.41 -11.79
C LEU A 71 8.98 -11.04 -11.98
N GLU A 72 10.28 -10.96 -11.70
CA GLU A 72 11.06 -9.79 -12.06
C GLU A 72 11.26 -9.72 -13.57
N ARG A 73 11.04 -8.54 -14.17
CA ARG A 73 11.32 -8.31 -15.59
C ARG A 73 12.58 -7.45 -15.71
N PRO A 74 13.66 -7.94 -16.34
CA PRO A 74 14.80 -7.09 -16.63
C PRO A 74 14.40 -5.99 -17.62
N ASP A 75 14.93 -4.78 -17.42
CA ASP A 75 14.62 -3.60 -18.23
C ASP A 75 14.94 -3.82 -19.72
N ASP A 76 13.93 -3.64 -20.58
CA ASP A 76 14.02 -3.85 -22.03
C ASP A 76 14.48 -2.56 -22.75
N LYS A 77 15.58 -1.94 -22.28
CA LYS A 77 16.12 -0.70 -22.88
C LYS A 77 17.07 -0.96 -24.07
N THR A 78 16.82 -2.00 -24.85
CA THR A 78 17.50 -2.22 -26.13
C THR A 78 16.46 -2.25 -27.24
N SER A 79 15.91 -1.08 -27.55
CA SER A 79 15.37 -0.80 -28.87
C SER A 79 16.14 0.39 -29.40
N HIS A 80 17.20 0.10 -30.16
CA HIS A 80 17.77 0.86 -31.29
C HIS A 80 19.24 0.49 -31.47
N SER A 81 19.50 -0.69 -32.02
CA SER A 81 20.55 -0.91 -33.05
C SER A 81 20.71 -2.39 -33.38
N ALA A 82 20.68 -2.65 -34.69
CA ALA A 82 21.21 -3.80 -35.41
C ALA A 82 20.40 -5.11 -35.41
N GLU A 83 19.83 -5.36 -36.58
CA GLU A 83 19.44 -6.66 -37.11
C GLU A 83 20.61 -7.66 -37.01
N ALA A 84 20.40 -8.77 -36.31
CA ALA A 84 21.16 -10.01 -36.49
C ALA A 84 20.32 -11.20 -35.99
N VAL A 85 19.73 -11.89 -36.97
CA VAL A 85 19.45 -13.34 -37.07
C VAL A 85 19.45 -14.17 -35.77
N GLY A 86 18.32 -14.82 -35.50
CA GLY A 86 18.34 -16.19 -34.95
C GLY A 86 18.25 -16.37 -33.43
N ALA A 87 17.17 -15.90 -32.80
CA ALA A 87 16.50 -16.59 -31.70
C ALA A 87 15.27 -15.76 -31.30
N GLN A 88 14.10 -16.14 -31.80
CA GLN A 88 12.85 -15.54 -31.34
C GLN A 88 12.68 -15.91 -29.87
N LYS A 89 13.13 -15.03 -28.94
CA LYS A 89 12.83 -15.16 -27.52
C LYS A 89 11.31 -15.16 -27.40
N ALA A 90 10.75 -16.33 -27.14
CA ALA A 90 9.32 -16.55 -27.07
C ALA A 90 8.71 -15.52 -26.13
N SER A 91 7.70 -14.80 -26.64
CA SER A 91 6.95 -13.86 -25.82
C SER A 91 6.44 -14.60 -24.58
N PRO A 92 6.63 -14.06 -23.35
CA PRO A 92 6.15 -14.69 -22.12
C PRO A 92 4.61 -14.72 -22.02
N PHE A 93 3.91 -14.21 -23.05
CA PHE A 93 2.47 -14.29 -23.21
C PHE A 93 2.01 -15.40 -24.16
N SER A 94 2.93 -16.20 -24.71
CA SER A 94 2.61 -17.38 -25.53
C SER A 94 1.80 -18.40 -24.73
N LEU A 95 0.92 -19.15 -25.41
CA LEU A 95 0.14 -20.23 -24.78
C LEU A 95 1.04 -21.32 -24.18
N LEU A 96 2.21 -21.56 -24.77
CA LEU A 96 3.18 -22.55 -24.29
C LEU A 96 3.77 -22.14 -22.93
N ALA A 97 4.11 -20.87 -22.72
CA ALA A 97 4.51 -20.35 -21.40
C ALA A 97 3.39 -20.44 -20.35
N ARG A 98 2.11 -20.47 -20.77
CA ARG A 98 0.97 -20.60 -19.86
C ARG A 98 0.69 -22.02 -19.38
N LEU A 99 1.09 -23.03 -20.17
CA LEU A 99 0.80 -24.42 -19.87
C LEU A 99 1.75 -25.03 -18.81
N LYS A 100 2.66 -24.23 -18.23
CA LYS A 100 3.60 -24.65 -17.17
C LYS A 100 4.38 -25.92 -17.52
N VAL A 101 4.91 -26.02 -18.74
CA VAL A 101 5.89 -27.07 -19.07
C VAL A 101 7.28 -26.73 -18.52
N GLU A 102 7.53 -25.47 -18.15
CA GLU A 102 8.77 -25.05 -17.49
C GLU A 102 8.45 -24.18 -16.27
N THR A 103 8.97 -24.58 -15.11
CA THR A 103 9.00 -23.70 -13.94
C THR A 103 10.08 -22.65 -14.20
N PRO A 104 9.76 -21.33 -14.20
CA PRO A 104 10.78 -20.31 -14.38
C PRO A 104 11.80 -20.42 -13.25
N GLU A 105 13.09 -20.28 -13.59
CA GLU A 105 14.20 -20.37 -12.64
C GLU A 105 13.91 -19.55 -11.36
N LYS A 106 14.27 -20.12 -10.20
CA LYS A 106 14.04 -19.51 -8.88
C LYS A 106 14.59 -18.08 -8.78
N THR A 107 15.62 -17.77 -9.56
CA THR A 107 16.28 -16.45 -9.70
C THR A 107 15.36 -15.33 -10.17
N ILE A 108 14.21 -15.63 -10.80
CA ILE A 108 13.28 -14.62 -11.35
C ILE A 108 12.05 -14.44 -10.44
N GLN A 109 11.82 -15.34 -9.49
CA GLN A 109 10.64 -15.32 -8.62
C GLN A 109 10.85 -14.40 -7.43
N VAL A 110 10.02 -13.36 -7.36
CA VAL A 110 9.90 -12.44 -6.24
C VAL A 110 8.75 -12.93 -5.36
N THR A 111 8.95 -12.90 -4.05
CA THR A 111 7.88 -13.16 -3.09
C THR A 111 7.32 -11.86 -2.58
N LEU A 112 6.11 -11.89 -2.01
CA LEU A 112 5.52 -10.66 -1.47
C LEU A 112 6.42 -9.99 -0.43
N PRO A 113 6.99 -10.67 0.60
CA PRO A 113 7.83 -10.02 1.60
C PRO A 113 9.08 -9.33 1.01
N THR A 114 9.69 -9.96 -0.01
CA THR A 114 10.93 -9.50 -0.67
C THR A 114 10.68 -8.44 -1.75
N LEU A 115 9.43 -7.97 -1.90
CA LEU A 115 9.02 -7.06 -2.97
C LEU A 115 9.84 -5.76 -2.98
N PHE A 116 10.23 -5.25 -1.80
CA PHE A 116 10.96 -4.01 -1.62
C PHE A 116 12.42 -4.21 -1.19
N GLU A 117 12.93 -5.44 -1.20
CA GLU A 117 14.34 -5.69 -0.87
C GLU A 117 15.26 -5.11 -1.97
N PRO A 118 16.49 -4.68 -1.60
CA PRO A 118 17.49 -4.25 -2.58
C PRO A 118 17.77 -5.34 -3.62
N ARG A 119 17.97 -4.92 -4.87
CA ARG A 119 18.30 -5.82 -5.97
C ARG A 119 19.53 -5.33 -6.70
N LYS A 120 20.31 -6.27 -7.22
CA LYS A 120 21.46 -5.95 -8.07
C LYS A 120 20.98 -5.37 -9.39
N ALA A 121 21.33 -4.12 -9.64
CA ALA A 121 21.18 -3.50 -10.93
C ALA A 121 22.26 -4.00 -11.90
N ARG A 122 22.08 -3.75 -13.20
CA ARG A 122 23.02 -4.17 -14.26
C ARG A 122 24.43 -3.59 -14.09
N ASP A 123 24.54 -2.46 -13.40
CA ASP A 123 25.79 -1.78 -13.05
C ASP A 123 26.49 -2.41 -11.83
N GLY A 124 25.97 -3.51 -11.29
CA GLY A 124 26.48 -4.19 -10.10
C GLY A 124 26.10 -3.51 -8.78
N THR A 125 25.44 -2.35 -8.82
CA THR A 125 25.01 -1.64 -7.61
C THR A 125 23.74 -2.27 -7.04
N GLU A 126 23.64 -2.33 -5.71
CA GLU A 126 22.39 -2.71 -5.07
C GLU A 126 21.47 -1.50 -4.94
N LYS A 127 20.28 -1.59 -5.54
CA LYS A 127 19.28 -0.53 -5.52
C LYS A 127 17.97 -1.06 -4.99
N ARG A 128 17.40 -0.33 -4.02
CA ARG A 128 16.05 -0.60 -3.52
C ARG A 128 15.01 -0.13 -4.54
N PRO A 129 14.00 -0.97 -4.89
CA PRO A 129 12.95 -0.57 -5.81
C PRO A 129 12.16 0.64 -5.30
N ARG A 130 12.14 1.73 -6.08
CA ARG A 130 11.30 2.91 -5.81
C ARG A 130 9.96 2.88 -6.55
N ARG A 131 9.90 2.14 -7.67
CA ARG A 131 8.72 2.01 -8.52
C ARG A 131 8.60 0.57 -8.98
N ILE A 132 7.46 -0.05 -8.67
CA ILE A 132 7.17 -1.43 -9.04
C ILE A 132 5.93 -1.43 -9.93
N LEU A 133 6.07 -1.98 -11.14
CA LEU A 133 4.95 -2.14 -12.07
C LEU A 133 4.50 -3.60 -12.10
N ILE A 134 3.34 -3.89 -11.53
CA ILE A 134 2.75 -5.23 -11.54
C ILE A 134 1.96 -5.41 -12.84
N ARG A 135 2.45 -6.29 -13.73
CA ARG A 135 1.77 -6.66 -14.98
C ARG A 135 1.12 -8.03 -14.85
N GLY A 136 0.03 -8.23 -15.59
CA GLY A 136 -0.68 -9.50 -15.62
C GLY A 136 -2.03 -9.37 -16.33
N ARG A 137 -2.61 -10.50 -16.76
CA ARG A 137 -3.90 -10.53 -17.45
C ARG A 137 -5.04 -9.95 -16.61
N ALA A 138 -6.14 -9.57 -17.24
CA ALA A 138 -7.37 -9.26 -16.52
C ALA A 138 -7.80 -10.49 -15.68
N GLY A 139 -8.39 -10.25 -14.51
CA GLY A 139 -8.83 -11.33 -13.61
C GLY A 139 -7.73 -12.03 -12.79
N VAL A 140 -6.45 -11.81 -13.08
CA VAL A 140 -5.34 -12.49 -12.36
C VAL A 140 -5.16 -12.05 -10.89
N GLY A 141 -5.93 -11.08 -10.40
CA GLY A 141 -5.82 -10.63 -9.00
C GLY A 141 -4.80 -9.52 -8.72
N LYS A 142 -4.48 -8.66 -9.71
CA LYS A 142 -3.60 -7.49 -9.46
C LYS A 142 -4.14 -6.56 -8.36
N THR A 143 -5.43 -6.22 -8.42
CA THR A 143 -6.08 -5.39 -7.39
C THR A 143 -6.09 -6.10 -6.03
N THR A 144 -6.33 -7.42 -6.03
CA THR A 144 -6.24 -8.28 -4.84
C THR A 144 -4.85 -8.21 -4.22
N LEU A 145 -3.78 -8.25 -5.03
CA LEU A 145 -2.41 -8.08 -4.56
C LEU A 145 -2.17 -6.71 -3.93
N CYS A 146 -2.66 -5.62 -4.54
CA CYS A 146 -2.57 -4.29 -3.93
C CYS A 146 -3.29 -4.23 -2.57
N LYS A 147 -4.52 -4.75 -2.47
CA LYS A 147 -5.24 -4.81 -1.20
C LYS A 147 -4.52 -5.68 -0.17
N LYS A 148 -3.86 -6.76 -0.59
CA LYS A 148 -3.05 -7.61 0.29
C LYS A 148 -1.81 -6.88 0.81
N ILE A 149 -1.13 -6.07 -0.01
CA ILE A 149 -0.02 -5.22 0.45
C ILE A 149 -0.49 -4.29 1.57
N VAL A 150 -1.62 -3.61 1.38
CA VAL A 150 -2.22 -2.73 2.40
C VAL A 150 -2.55 -3.51 3.67
N TYR A 151 -3.18 -4.69 3.52
CA TYR A 151 -3.52 -5.54 4.64
C TYR A 151 -2.29 -5.98 5.45
N GLU A 152 -1.22 -6.42 4.78
CA GLU A 152 0.01 -6.87 5.44
C GLU A 152 0.77 -5.72 6.11
N PHE A 153 0.73 -4.52 5.53
CA PHE A 153 1.29 -3.33 6.17
C PHE A 153 0.52 -2.96 7.45
N THR A 154 -0.81 -2.92 7.37
CA THR A 154 -1.67 -2.50 8.48
C THR A 154 -1.72 -3.55 9.60
N HIS A 155 -1.88 -4.83 9.26
CA HIS A 155 -2.16 -5.91 10.21
C HIS A 155 -1.04 -6.97 10.33
N GLY A 156 -0.21 -7.15 9.30
CA GLY A 156 0.76 -8.25 9.19
C GLY A 156 2.20 -7.87 9.54
N GLU A 157 2.42 -6.67 10.09
CA GLU A 157 3.71 -6.11 10.51
C GLU A 157 4.79 -5.97 9.41
N LYS A 158 4.45 -6.17 8.14
CA LYS A 158 5.42 -6.08 7.03
C LYS A 158 5.72 -4.65 6.64
N TRP A 159 6.99 -4.37 6.37
CA TRP A 159 7.52 -3.12 5.81
C TRP A 159 7.30 -1.87 6.69
N ARG A 160 7.03 -2.03 7.98
CA ARG A 160 6.93 -0.91 8.94
C ARG A 160 8.28 -0.22 9.16
N ASP A 161 9.38 -0.93 8.92
CA ASP A 161 10.75 -0.43 8.91
C ASP A 161 11.10 0.33 7.62
N LEU A 162 10.32 0.12 6.55
CA LEU A 162 10.57 0.72 5.22
C LEU A 162 9.67 1.91 4.92
N PHE A 163 8.44 1.88 5.43
CA PHE A 163 7.43 2.90 5.16
C PHE A 163 6.72 3.29 6.44
N ASP A 164 6.63 4.59 6.71
CA ASP A 164 5.82 5.08 7.81
C ASP A 164 4.32 4.86 7.54
N ARG A 165 3.92 4.93 6.26
CA ARG A 165 2.53 5.04 5.80
C ARG A 165 2.32 4.41 4.43
N VAL A 166 1.12 3.89 4.19
CA VAL A 166 0.70 3.34 2.89
C VAL A 166 -0.61 3.98 2.46
N LEU A 167 -0.67 4.44 1.22
CA LEU A 167 -1.88 4.98 0.59
C LEU A 167 -2.27 4.12 -0.60
N TRP A 168 -3.42 3.44 -0.49
CA TRP A 168 -4.04 2.75 -1.61
C TRP A 168 -4.98 3.70 -2.36
N VAL A 169 -4.65 3.98 -3.62
CA VAL A 169 -5.41 4.88 -4.49
C VAL A 169 -6.11 4.08 -5.59
N PRO A 170 -7.45 3.96 -5.58
CA PRO A 170 -8.21 3.35 -6.66
C PRO A 170 -8.16 4.21 -7.93
N LEU A 171 -7.26 3.89 -8.86
CA LEU A 171 -7.06 4.68 -10.09
C LEU A 171 -8.30 4.80 -10.99
N ARG A 172 -9.31 3.94 -10.81
CA ARG A 172 -10.59 4.06 -11.54
C ARG A 172 -11.39 5.27 -11.08
N ASN A 173 -11.34 5.60 -9.80
CA ASN A 173 -12.08 6.72 -9.23
C ASN A 173 -11.55 8.06 -9.76
N LEU A 174 -10.24 8.16 -9.99
CA LEU A 174 -9.61 9.34 -10.61
C LEU A 174 -10.15 9.66 -12.01
N LYS A 175 -10.72 8.66 -12.70
CA LYS A 175 -11.27 8.85 -14.05
C LYS A 175 -12.73 9.30 -14.05
N ARG A 176 -13.39 9.41 -12.89
CA ARG A 176 -14.79 9.86 -12.81
C ARG A 176 -14.92 11.30 -13.32
N ASN A 177 -16.03 11.58 -14.02
CA ASN A 177 -16.28 12.87 -14.64
C ASN A 177 -16.28 14.02 -13.61
N GLU A 178 -16.88 13.78 -12.44
CA GLU A 178 -16.89 14.70 -11.29
C GLU A 178 -15.49 15.21 -10.91
N ARG A 179 -14.46 14.39 -11.10
CA ARG A 179 -13.07 14.72 -10.75
C ARG A 179 -12.28 15.30 -11.91
N ARG A 180 -12.56 14.81 -13.13
CA ARG A 180 -11.95 15.34 -14.36
C ARG A 180 -12.39 16.77 -14.66
N GLY A 181 -13.59 17.15 -14.22
CA GLY A 181 -14.11 18.51 -14.38
C GLY A 181 -13.44 19.55 -13.46
N ILE A 182 -12.69 19.11 -12.44
CA ILE A 182 -12.00 20.01 -11.51
C ILE A 182 -10.67 20.42 -12.16
N ALA A 183 -10.59 21.68 -12.58
CA ALA A 183 -9.35 22.27 -13.06
C ALA A 183 -8.29 22.25 -11.94
N GLY A 184 -7.09 21.74 -12.23
CA GLY A 184 -6.01 21.69 -11.24
C GLY A 184 -6.23 20.66 -10.12
N TYR A 185 -6.85 19.51 -10.41
CA TYR A 185 -7.00 18.42 -9.44
C TYR A 185 -5.67 18.05 -8.79
N ASP A 186 -5.54 18.35 -7.51
CA ASP A 186 -4.30 18.18 -6.73
C ASP A 186 -4.43 17.09 -5.65
N MET A 187 -3.43 17.02 -4.76
CA MET A 187 -3.43 16.06 -3.65
C MET A 187 -4.52 16.34 -2.62
N GLN A 188 -4.88 17.61 -2.36
CA GLN A 188 -5.95 17.93 -1.42
C GLN A 188 -7.29 17.38 -1.91
N HIS A 189 -7.57 17.53 -3.20
CA HIS A 189 -8.76 16.93 -3.83
C HIS A 189 -8.71 15.40 -3.76
N LEU A 190 -7.55 14.78 -4.01
CA LEU A 190 -7.37 13.34 -3.85
C LEU A 190 -7.73 12.86 -2.44
N PHE A 191 -7.16 13.49 -1.42
CA PHE A 191 -7.39 13.10 -0.04
C PHE A 191 -8.85 13.26 0.36
N ARG A 192 -9.45 14.40 0.02
CA ARG A 192 -10.86 14.68 0.30
C ARG A 192 -11.79 13.65 -0.35
N HIS A 193 -11.55 13.27 -1.60
CA HIS A 193 -12.47 12.38 -2.30
C HIS A 193 -12.28 10.90 -1.97
N GLU A 194 -11.03 10.44 -1.74
CA GLU A 194 -10.75 9.02 -1.49
C GLU A 194 -10.82 8.62 -0.02
N TYR A 195 -10.42 9.50 0.90
CA TYR A 195 -10.23 9.11 2.31
C TYR A 195 -11.14 9.86 3.28
N PHE A 196 -11.50 11.10 2.95
CA PHE A 196 -12.26 11.99 3.85
C PHE A 196 -13.63 12.39 3.29
N SER A 197 -14.16 11.66 2.32
CA SER A 197 -15.46 11.98 1.69
C SER A 197 -16.63 11.77 2.66
N HIS A 198 -16.44 10.95 3.68
CA HIS A 198 -17.44 10.60 4.69
C HIS A 198 -17.12 11.14 6.10
N SER A 199 -16.05 11.93 6.26
CA SER A 199 -15.64 12.47 7.57
C SER A 199 -16.40 13.74 7.98
N GLN A 200 -17.63 13.93 7.49
CA GLN A 200 -18.46 15.06 7.92
C GLN A 200 -19.08 14.73 9.29
N GLY A 201 -18.43 15.18 10.36
CA GLY A 201 -19.07 15.14 11.68
C GLY A 201 -18.19 15.29 12.92
N GLU A 202 -16.87 15.08 12.85
CA GLU A 202 -16.02 15.16 14.05
C GLU A 202 -14.68 15.82 13.73
N VAL A 203 -14.65 17.15 13.86
CA VAL A 203 -13.45 17.95 14.11
C VAL A 203 -13.75 18.87 15.28
#